data_AF-A0A377WS20-F1
#
_entry.id   AF-A0A377WS20-F1
#
_cell.length_a   1.000
_cell.length_b   1.000
_cell.length_c   1.000
_cell.angle_alpha   90.00
_cell.angle_beta   90.00
_cell.angle_gamma   90.00
#
_symmetry.space_group_name_H-M   'P 1'
#
loop_
_entity.id
_entity.type
_entity.pdbx_description
1 polymer ?
#
loop_
_entity_poly.entity_id
_entity_poly.type
_entity_poly.pdbx_seq_one_letter_code
_entity_poly.pdbx_strand_id
1 'polypeptide(L)' 'MSDVQKFDFKRCWLDLSPAEREEFASDAGTTSHYIQVHLTGRTRIPRKPLLERLFKACKSVSG' A
#
# COMPACT_ATOMS: atom_id res chain seq x y z
N MET A 1 -26.19 4.80 -23.65
CA MET A 1 -25.25 5.48 -22.73
C MET A 1 -25.51 4.90 -21.36
N SER A 2 -24.62 4.02 -20.90
CA SER A 2 -24.70 3.49 -19.55
C SER A 2 -23.36 3.80 -18.91
N ASP A 3 -23.32 4.93 -18.19
CA ASP A 3 -22.25 5.29 -17.28
C ASP A 3 -22.16 4.22 -16.19
N VAL A 4 -21.50 3.11 -16.50
CA VAL A 4 -21.01 2.18 -15.48
C VAL A 4 -19.93 2.97 -14.74
N GLN A 5 -20.33 3.64 -13.66
CA GLN A 5 -19.39 4.29 -12.75
C GLN A 5 -18.35 3.24 -12.37
N LYS A 6 -17.12 3.41 -12.88
CA LYS A 6 -16.02 2.51 -12.56
C LYS A 6 -15.77 2.63 -11.06
N PHE A 7 -16.05 1.56 -10.33
CA PHE A 7 -15.75 1.49 -8.92
C PHE A 7 -14.24 1.65 -8.72
N ASP A 8 -13.83 2.76 -8.10
CA ASP A 8 -12.44 3.02 -7.76
C ASP A 8 -12.19 2.57 -6.32
N PHE A 9 -11.90 1.28 -6.17
CA PHE A 9 -11.58 0.65 -4.89
C PHE A 9 -10.51 1.43 -4.12
N LYS A 10 -9.50 1.96 -4.83
CA LYS A 10 -8.40 2.68 -4.18
C LYS A 10 -8.88 3.99 -3.59
N ARG A 11 -9.74 4.73 -4.29
CA ARG A 11 -10.34 5.95 -3.76
C ARG A 11 -11.21 5.65 -2.54
N CYS A 12 -12.11 4.68 -2.64
CA CYS A 12 -12.94 4.25 -1.51
C CYS A 12 -12.08 3.85 -0.31
N TRP A 13 -11.04 3.05 -0.51
CA TRP A 13 -10.12 2.63 0.57
C TRP A 13 -9.36 3.79 1.21
N LEU A 14 -8.93 4.78 0.41
CA LEU A 14 -8.20 5.94 0.92
C LEU A 14 -9.09 6.91 1.68
N ASP A 15 -10.38 6.97 1.34
CA ASP A 15 -11.38 7.81 2.03
C ASP A 15 -11.79 7.24 3.40
N LEU A 16 -11.59 5.94 3.64
CA LEU A 16 -11.83 5.31 4.95
C LEU A 16 -10.78 5.74 6.00
N SER A 17 -11.23 5.93 7.24
CA SER A 17 -10.37 6.09 8.41
C SER A 17 -9.65 4.78 8.77
N PRO A 18 -8.58 4.82 9.58
CA PRO A 18 -7.88 3.60 10.00
C PRO A 18 -8.78 2.56 10.69
N ALA A 19 -9.77 3.01 11.48
CA ALA A 19 -10.71 2.12 12.15
C ALA A 19 -11.67 1.45 11.16
N GLU A 20 -12.23 2.23 10.24
CA GLU A 20 -13.13 1.71 9.19
C GLU A 20 -12.40 0.76 8.23
N ARG A 21 -11.10 0.97 7.99
CA ARG A 21 -10.27 0.04 7.20
C ARG A 21 -10.09 -1.30 7.89
N GLU A 22 -9.92 -1.31 9.21
CA GLU A 22 -9.80 -2.57 9.96
C GLU A 22 -11.13 -3.31 10.02
N GLU A 23 -12.24 -2.60 10.23
CA GLU A 23 -13.57 -3.18 10.18
C GLU A 23 -13.88 -3.77 8.79
N PHE A 24 -13.61 -3.00 7.74
CA PHE A 24 -13.76 -3.46 6.36
C PHE A 24 -12.88 -4.67 6.07
N ALA A 25 -11.63 -4.65 6.52
CA ALA A 25 -10.71 -5.78 6.33
C ALA A 25 -11.18 -7.02 7.08
N SER A 26 -11.64 -6.86 8.32
CA SER A 26 -12.17 -7.94 9.15
C SER A 26 -13.40 -8.58 8.52
N ASP A 27 -14.34 -7.77 8.01
CA ASP A 27 -15.53 -8.26 7.30
C ASP A 27 -15.15 -9.03 6.02
N ALA A 28 -14.14 -8.52 5.30
CA ALA A 28 -13.58 -9.19 4.13
C ALA A 28 -12.69 -10.41 4.47
N GLY A 29 -12.54 -10.78 5.76
CA GLY A 29 -11.72 -11.91 6.20
C GLY A 29 -10.21 -11.73 5.94
N THR A 30 -9.75 -10.49 5.90
CA THR A 30 -8.35 -10.12 5.66
C THR A 30 -7.88 -9.09 6.70
N THR A 31 -6.74 -8.44 6.47
CA THR A 31 -6.22 -7.37 7.35
C THR A 31 -6.03 -6.07 6.59
N SER A 32 -6.16 -4.93 7.28
CA SER A 32 -5.95 -3.61 6.67
C SER A 32 -4.55 -3.52 6.04
N HIS A 33 -3.55 -4.13 6.68
CA HIS A 33 -2.19 -4.24 6.19
C HIS A 33 -2.11 -5.00 4.86
N TYR A 34 -2.79 -6.14 4.75
CA TYR A 34 -2.81 -6.94 3.52
C TYR A 34 -3.41 -6.16 2.35
N ILE A 35 -4.56 -5.51 2.56
CA ILE A 35 -5.19 -4.64 1.56
C ILE A 35 -4.27 -3.47 1.20
N GLN A 36 -3.63 -2.85 2.19
CA GLN A 36 -2.72 -1.73 1.97
C GLN A 36 -1.51 -2.14 1.12
N VAL A 37 -0.88 -3.28 1.42
CA VAL A 37 0.32 -3.75 0.73
C VAL A 37 0.02 -4.28 -0.66
N HIS A 38 -1.05 -5.07 -0.82
CA HIS A 38 -1.30 -5.84 -2.04
C HIS A 38 -2.33 -5.21 -2.98
N LEU A 39 -3.33 -4.51 -2.44
CA LEU A 39 -4.44 -3.97 -3.25
C LEU A 39 -4.31 -2.47 -3.47
N THR A 40 -3.72 -1.73 -2.53
CA THR A 40 -3.45 -0.29 -2.71
C THR A 40 -1.97 0.02 -2.96
N GLY A 41 -1.10 -0.89 -2.55
CA GLY A 41 0.32 -0.85 -2.82
C GLY A 41 0.54 -1.21 -4.28
N ARG A 42 0.59 -0.20 -5.16
CA ARG A 42 1.43 -0.34 -6.35
C ARG A 42 2.81 -0.72 -5.83
N THR A 43 3.27 -1.92 -6.16
CA THR A 43 4.62 -2.43 -5.91
C THR A 43 5.61 -1.33 -6.28
N ARG A 44 6.03 -0.51 -5.29
CA ARG A 44 7.10 0.44 -5.51
C ARG A 44 8.36 -0.39 -5.44
N ILE A 45 8.85 -0.81 -6.61
CA ILE A 45 10.27 -1.08 -6.78
C ILE A 45 10.98 0.12 -6.13
N PRO A 46 11.81 -0.10 -5.10
CA PRO A 46 12.57 0.98 -4.48
C PRO A 46 13.27 1.77 -5.58
N ARG A 47 13.03 3.08 -5.65
CA ARG A 47 13.70 3.92 -6.66
C ARG A 47 15.22 3.73 -6.47
N LYS A 48 15.97 3.65 -7.56
CA LYS A 48 17.44 3.47 -7.57
C LYS A 48 18.19 4.30 -6.50
N PRO A 49 17.83 5.57 -6.22
CA PRO A 49 18.48 6.34 -5.16
C PRO A 49 18.30 5.78 -3.74
N LEU A 50 17.15 5.14 -3.45
CA LEU A 50 16.91 4.51 -2.15
C LEU A 50 17.77 3.24 -2.00
N LEU A 51 17.88 2.43 -3.05
CA LEU A 51 18.76 1.25 -3.07
C LEU A 51 20.23 1.65 -2.90
N GLU A 52 20.68 2.71 -3.57
CA GLU A 52 22.04 3.22 -3.44
C GLU A 52 22.34 3.74 -2.01
N ARG A 53 21.36 4.39 -1.36
CA ARG A 53 21.49 4.83 0.03
C ARG A 53 21.57 3.66 1.00
N LEU A 54 20.72 2.64 0.83
CA LEU A 54 20.75 1.42 1.63
C LEU A 54 22.10 0.69 1.46
N PHE A 55 22.59 0.58 0.22
CA PHE A 55 23.88 -0.04 -0.07
C PHE A 55 25.06 0.71 0.57
N LYS A 56 25.07 2.05 0.53
CA LYS A 56 26.07 2.88 1.21
C LYS A 56 26.01 2.73 2.73
N ALA A 57 24.81 2.71 3.31
CA ALA A 57 24.62 2.54 4.75
C ALA A 57 25.11 1.17 5.25
N CYS A 58 24.87 0.09 4.49
CA CYS A 58 25.40 -1.23 4.83
C CYS A 58 26.93 -1.27 4.82
N LYS A 59 27.59 -0.50 3.93
CA LYS A 59 29.06 -0.40 3.91
C LYS A 59 29.63 0.40 5.07
N SER A 60 28.89 1.37 5.62
CA SER A 60 29.35 2.18 6.75
C SER A 60 29.15 1.54 8.11
N VAL A 61 28.32 0.50 8.21
CA VAL A 61 28.08 -0.22 9.48
C VAL A 61 29.10 -1.35 9.71
N SER A 62 29.86 -1.74 8.68
CA SER A 62 30.88 -2.79 8.75
C SER A 62 32.32 -2.26 8.84
N GLY A 63 32.51 -0.99 9.24
CA GLY A 63 33.83 -0.34 9.33
C GLY A 63 33.95 0.49 10.60
#